data_AF-A0A2K3UT66-F1
#
_entry.id   AF-A0A2K3UT66-F1
#
_cell.length_a   1.000
_cell.length_b   1.000
_cell.length_c   1.000
_cell.angle_alpha   90.00
_cell.angle_beta   90.00
_cell.angle_gamma   90.00
#
_symmetry.space_group_name_H-M   'P 1'
#
loop_
_entity.id
_entity.type
_entity.pdbx_description
1 polymer ?
#
loop_
_entity_poly.entity_id
_entity_poly.type
_entity_poly.pdbx_seq_one_letter_code
_entity_poly.pdbx_strand_id
1 'polypeptide(L)'
;MLPTLAELLTLPAFGGAQVLSAPGQLVQEVTWVHVSEVLDAARFLSGGELLLSTGLEVARAAPDARVAYLRSLAQGGAHGLALELVGPLREVPAELLQTARLIEFPLITFAHEVRFADLTRAAHERILGRRGADPGDGLGAVVLALHETGRAEAFRAAQLGPLLSLPARPRATLLGTLDALITQRFNVAVVARGLGVRRQTVYYRLEQLRGMLGDLDSPQRQLSLGVALALSHPTPGSGGDQPRPEE
;
A
#
# COMPACT_ATOMS: atom_id res chain seq x y z
N MET A 1 -0.91 -3.92 -14.31
CA MET A 1 -2.14 -4.72 -14.10
C MET A 1 -2.06 -5.41 -12.75
N LEU A 2 -3.13 -5.33 -11.97
CA LEU A 2 -3.23 -5.93 -10.64
C LEU A 2 -3.34 -7.47 -10.77
N PRO A 3 -3.04 -8.24 -9.70
CA PRO A 3 -3.31 -9.67 -9.73
C PRO A 3 -4.81 -9.94 -9.82
N THR A 4 -5.20 -10.97 -10.56
CA THR A 4 -6.56 -11.50 -10.47
C THR A 4 -6.74 -12.33 -9.20
N LEU A 5 -7.98 -12.56 -8.77
CA LEU A 5 -8.25 -13.46 -7.66
C LEU A 5 -7.72 -14.88 -7.94
N ALA A 6 -7.84 -15.36 -9.19
CA ALA A 6 -7.24 -16.62 -9.63
C ALA A 6 -5.73 -16.65 -9.39
N GLU A 7 -5.01 -15.58 -9.75
CA GLU A 7 -3.57 -15.49 -9.52
C GLU A 7 -3.21 -15.51 -8.04
N LEU A 8 -3.96 -14.80 -7.18
CA LEU A 8 -3.72 -14.84 -5.73
C LEU A 8 -3.90 -16.24 -5.14
N LEU A 9 -4.93 -16.97 -5.59
CA LEU A 9 -5.19 -18.33 -5.13
C LEU A 9 -4.10 -19.35 -5.54
N THR A 10 -3.24 -19.01 -6.51
CA THR A 10 -2.07 -19.85 -6.86
C THR A 10 -0.87 -19.67 -5.93
N LEU A 11 -0.87 -18.64 -5.08
CA LEU A 11 0.25 -18.38 -4.17
C LEU A 11 0.34 -19.48 -3.11
N PRO A 12 1.56 -19.88 -2.68
CA PRO A 12 1.73 -20.93 -1.66
C PRO A 12 0.98 -20.65 -0.35
N ALA A 13 0.86 -19.38 0.04
CA ALA A 13 0.13 -18.97 1.25
C ALA A 13 -1.39 -19.22 1.17
N PHE A 14 -1.96 -19.32 -0.04
CA PHE A 14 -3.35 -19.68 -0.27
C PHE A 14 -3.53 -21.18 -0.49
N GLY A 15 -2.50 -21.98 -0.22
CA GLY A 15 -2.58 -23.44 -0.27
C GLY A 15 -3.73 -23.97 0.58
N GLY A 16 -4.55 -24.86 0.00
CA GLY A 16 -5.74 -25.40 0.65
C GLY A 16 -7.01 -24.55 0.50
N ALA A 17 -6.95 -23.41 -0.19
CA ALA A 17 -8.14 -22.67 -0.59
C ALA A 17 -9.03 -23.52 -1.52
N GLN A 18 -10.33 -23.57 -1.23
CA GLN A 18 -11.33 -24.19 -2.08
C GLN A 18 -12.34 -23.14 -2.53
N VAL A 19 -12.58 -23.06 -3.84
CA VAL A 19 -13.58 -22.16 -4.41
C VAL A 19 -14.93 -22.88 -4.48
N LEU A 20 -15.94 -22.38 -3.78
CA LEU A 20 -17.25 -23.02 -3.67
C LEU A 20 -18.32 -22.41 -4.60
N SER A 21 -18.08 -21.19 -5.09
CA SER A 21 -18.98 -20.47 -6.01
C SER A 21 -18.23 -19.57 -6.97
N ALA A 22 -18.91 -19.22 -8.07
CA ALA A 22 -18.51 -18.21 -9.05
C ALA A 22 -17.06 -18.31 -9.58
N PRO A 23 -16.62 -19.49 -10.09
CA PRO A 23 -15.28 -19.63 -10.67
C PRO A 23 -15.04 -18.67 -11.85
N GLY A 24 -16.10 -18.26 -12.56
CA GLY A 24 -16.02 -17.27 -13.65
C GLY A 24 -15.62 -15.86 -13.19
N GLN A 25 -15.83 -15.51 -11.91
CA GLN A 25 -15.45 -14.21 -11.37
C GLN A 25 -14.02 -14.18 -10.80
N LEU A 26 -13.28 -15.30 -10.83
CA LEU A 26 -11.90 -15.32 -10.37
C LEU A 26 -10.94 -14.49 -11.26
N VAL A 27 -11.39 -14.09 -12.45
CA VAL A 27 -10.63 -13.23 -13.37
C VAL A 27 -10.61 -11.76 -12.96
N GLN A 28 -11.44 -11.36 -11.98
CA GLN A 28 -11.48 -9.98 -11.50
C GLN A 28 -10.17 -9.61 -10.78
N GLU A 29 -9.69 -8.39 -11.02
CA GLU A 29 -8.49 -7.84 -10.39
C GLU A 29 -8.73 -7.57 -8.90
N VAL A 30 -7.80 -8.00 -8.04
CA VAL A 30 -7.85 -7.77 -6.60
C VAL A 30 -6.96 -6.58 -6.24
N THR A 31 -7.55 -5.58 -5.59
CA THR A 31 -6.88 -4.33 -5.19
C THR A 31 -6.27 -4.45 -3.79
N TRP A 32 -6.87 -5.26 -2.92
CA TRP A 32 -6.48 -5.38 -1.51
C TRP A 32 -7.00 -6.70 -0.89
N VAL A 33 -6.35 -7.17 0.17
CA VAL A 33 -6.84 -8.30 0.98
C VAL A 33 -7.00 -7.85 2.43
N HIS A 34 -8.22 -8.01 2.96
CA HIS A 34 -8.58 -7.46 4.26
C HIS A 34 -9.16 -8.53 5.18
N VAL A 35 -8.75 -8.53 6.45
CA VAL A 35 -9.35 -9.39 7.48
C VAL A 35 -10.49 -8.62 8.14
N SER A 36 -11.70 -9.19 8.15
CA SER A 36 -12.86 -8.57 8.79
C SER A 36 -13.69 -9.59 9.55
N GLU A 37 -14.13 -9.20 10.75
CA GLU A 37 -15.07 -9.96 11.58
C GLU A 37 -16.32 -9.13 11.88
N VAL A 38 -16.73 -8.27 10.93
CA VAL A 38 -17.89 -7.39 11.09
C VAL A 38 -18.86 -7.64 9.95
N LEU A 39 -20.12 -7.94 10.26
CA LEU A 39 -21.18 -8.19 9.25
C LEU A 39 -21.61 -6.93 8.48
N ASP A 40 -21.03 -5.79 8.81
CA ASP A 40 -21.21 -4.51 8.14
C ASP A 40 -19.89 -3.98 7.59
N ALA A 41 -19.03 -4.89 7.12
CA ALA A 41 -17.74 -4.51 6.52
C ALA A 41 -17.92 -3.70 5.21
N ALA A 42 -19.06 -3.86 4.53
CA ALA A 42 -19.34 -3.26 3.22
C ALA A 42 -19.18 -1.74 3.20
N ARG A 43 -19.51 -1.04 4.30
CA ARG A 43 -19.37 0.42 4.41
C ARG A 43 -17.93 0.95 4.34
N PHE A 44 -16.94 0.07 4.50
CA PHE A 44 -15.52 0.41 4.52
C PHE A 44 -14.81 0.00 3.22
N LEU A 45 -15.53 -0.61 2.28
CA LEU A 45 -14.97 -1.06 1.01
C LEU A 45 -14.81 0.11 0.04
N SER A 46 -13.73 0.05 -0.73
CA SER A 46 -13.40 0.94 -1.84
C SER A 46 -13.51 0.23 -3.20
N GLY A 47 -13.75 -1.08 -3.21
CA GLY A 47 -13.91 -1.92 -4.39
C GLY A 47 -12.65 -2.72 -4.72
N GLY A 48 -12.87 -3.95 -5.18
CA GLY A 48 -11.84 -4.88 -5.59
C GLY A 48 -11.21 -5.71 -4.47
N GLU A 49 -11.74 -5.65 -3.25
CA GLU A 49 -11.17 -6.35 -2.11
C GLU A 49 -11.56 -7.83 -2.05
N LEU A 50 -10.63 -8.65 -1.55
CA LEU A 50 -10.91 -9.98 -1.03
C LEU A 50 -10.99 -9.90 0.50
N LEU A 51 -12.13 -10.28 1.09
CA LEU A 51 -12.28 -10.34 2.53
C LEU A 51 -11.89 -11.72 3.07
N LEU A 52 -11.16 -11.75 4.18
CA LEU A 52 -10.84 -12.94 4.96
C LEU A 52 -11.59 -12.87 6.30
N SER A 53 -12.20 -13.97 6.72
CA SER A 53 -12.89 -14.06 8.01
C SER A 53 -12.78 -15.46 8.59
N THR A 54 -12.67 -15.55 9.92
CA THR A 54 -12.82 -16.80 10.69
C THR A 54 -14.26 -17.30 10.73
N GLY A 55 -15.20 -16.52 10.20
CA GLY A 55 -16.61 -16.88 10.15
C GLY A 55 -17.32 -16.84 11.50
N LEU A 56 -16.71 -16.31 12.56
CA LEU A 56 -17.30 -16.26 13.90
C LEU A 56 -18.64 -15.54 13.90
N GLU A 57 -18.70 -14.34 13.33
CA GLU A 57 -19.93 -13.57 13.26
C GLU A 57 -20.94 -14.17 12.27
N VAL A 58 -20.45 -14.78 11.19
CA VAL A 58 -21.29 -15.52 10.24
C VAL A 58 -21.97 -16.71 10.96
N ALA A 59 -21.24 -17.45 11.80
CA ALA A 59 -21.77 -18.56 12.58
C ALA A 59 -22.87 -18.10 13.56
N ARG A 60 -22.69 -16.93 14.20
CA ARG A 60 -23.64 -16.35 15.17
C ARG A 60 -24.86 -15.72 14.52
N ALA A 61 -24.73 -15.25 13.29
CA ALA A 61 -25.81 -14.56 12.58
C ALA A 61 -26.99 -15.49 12.24
N ALA A 62 -28.20 -14.92 12.23
CA ALA A 62 -29.38 -15.58 11.69
C ALA A 62 -29.26 -15.74 10.15
N PRO A 63 -29.97 -16.72 9.53
CA PRO A 63 -29.91 -16.96 8.09
C PRO A 63 -30.10 -15.72 7.22
N ASP A 64 -31.13 -14.91 7.49
CA ASP A 64 -31.41 -13.69 6.72
C ASP A 64 -30.29 -12.66 6.83
N ALA A 65 -29.64 -12.57 7.99
CA ALA A 65 -28.51 -11.67 8.22
C ALA A 65 -27.25 -12.13 7.45
N ARG A 66 -27.02 -13.44 7.31
CA ARG A 66 -25.93 -14.00 6.50
C ARG A 66 -26.12 -13.67 5.01
N VAL A 67 -27.35 -13.82 4.53
CA VAL A 67 -27.73 -13.47 3.15
C VAL A 67 -27.55 -11.97 2.91
N ALA A 68 -28.03 -11.13 3.83
CA ALA A 68 -27.88 -9.68 3.74
C ALA A 68 -26.40 -9.25 3.74
N TYR A 69 -25.57 -9.85 4.60
CA TYR A 69 -24.14 -9.60 4.65
C TYR A 69 -23.45 -9.92 3.31
N LEU A 70 -23.69 -11.09 2.73
CA LEU A 70 -23.04 -11.44 1.47
C LEU A 70 -23.46 -10.50 0.33
N ARG A 71 -24.74 -10.12 0.29
CA ARG A 71 -25.25 -9.14 -0.68
C ARG A 71 -24.62 -7.76 -0.48
N SER A 72 -24.43 -7.32 0.76
CA SER A 72 -23.81 -6.03 1.04
C SER A 72 -22.34 -6.00 0.63
N LEU A 73 -21.58 -7.09 0.82
CA LEU A 73 -20.20 -7.20 0.32
C LEU A 73 -20.13 -7.08 -1.20
N ALA A 74 -20.98 -7.82 -1.92
CA ALA A 74 -21.02 -7.77 -3.38
C ALA A 74 -21.41 -6.36 -3.88
N GLN A 75 -22.41 -5.73 -3.25
CA GLN A 75 -22.82 -4.35 -3.57
C GLN A 75 -21.73 -3.31 -3.23
N GLY A 76 -20.94 -3.56 -2.18
CA GLY A 76 -19.80 -2.74 -1.80
C GLY A 76 -18.57 -2.93 -2.71
N GLY A 77 -18.66 -3.79 -3.73
CA GLY A 77 -17.60 -3.99 -4.72
C GLY A 77 -16.52 -4.99 -4.31
N ALA A 78 -16.74 -5.81 -3.26
CA ALA A 78 -15.83 -6.90 -2.95
C ALA A 78 -15.79 -7.91 -4.12
N HIS A 79 -14.62 -8.51 -4.36
CA HIS A 79 -14.43 -9.55 -5.36
C HIS A 79 -14.43 -10.97 -4.76
N GLY A 80 -14.52 -11.10 -3.44
CA GLY A 80 -14.76 -12.39 -2.81
C GLY A 80 -14.77 -12.34 -1.29
N LEU A 81 -15.25 -13.44 -0.71
CA LEU A 81 -15.17 -13.73 0.72
C LEU A 81 -14.48 -15.07 0.91
N ALA A 82 -13.42 -15.11 1.71
CA ALA A 82 -12.75 -16.33 2.12
C ALA A 82 -13.03 -16.61 3.61
N LEU A 83 -13.53 -17.81 3.90
CA LEU A 83 -13.89 -18.25 5.24
C LEU A 83 -12.94 -19.35 5.71
N GLU A 84 -12.39 -19.20 6.90
CA GLU A 84 -11.77 -20.30 7.61
C GLU A 84 -12.87 -21.16 8.26
N LEU A 85 -12.89 -22.46 7.94
CA LEU A 85 -13.87 -23.40 8.47
C LEU A 85 -13.35 -24.13 9.71
N VAL A 86 -12.79 -23.35 10.65
CA VAL A 86 -12.22 -23.84 11.90
C VAL A 86 -12.95 -23.24 13.08
N GLY A 87 -13.21 -24.06 14.11
CA GLY A 87 -13.88 -23.61 15.33
C GLY A 87 -15.42 -23.55 15.18
N PRO A 88 -16.05 -22.37 15.36
CA PRO A 88 -17.52 -22.24 15.42
C PRO A 88 -18.20 -22.39 14.05
N LEU A 89 -17.52 -22.06 12.95
CA LEU A 89 -17.99 -22.30 11.59
C LEU A 89 -17.23 -23.50 11.02
N ARG A 90 -17.87 -24.68 10.97
CA ARG A 90 -17.23 -25.90 10.43
C ARG A 90 -17.61 -26.21 8.99
N GLU A 91 -18.75 -25.69 8.56
CA GLU A 91 -19.30 -25.85 7.23
C GLU A 91 -19.93 -24.53 6.82
N VAL A 92 -19.96 -24.28 5.52
CA VAL A 92 -20.62 -23.09 4.98
C VAL A 92 -22.14 -23.24 5.12
N PRO A 93 -22.84 -22.29 5.76
CA PRO A 93 -24.30 -22.30 5.82
C PRO A 93 -24.92 -22.35 4.42
N ALA A 94 -25.91 -23.22 4.23
CA ALA A 94 -26.48 -23.51 2.91
C ALA A 94 -27.05 -22.25 2.23
N GLU A 95 -27.70 -21.38 2.99
CA GLU A 95 -28.25 -20.10 2.54
C GLU A 95 -27.16 -19.14 2.04
N LEU A 96 -25.98 -19.15 2.66
CA LEU A 96 -24.85 -18.31 2.25
C LEU A 96 -24.30 -18.82 0.91
N LEU A 97 -24.09 -20.14 0.79
CA LEU A 97 -23.59 -20.75 -0.46
C LEU A 97 -24.59 -20.60 -1.62
N GLN A 98 -25.88 -20.81 -1.36
CA GLN A 98 -26.93 -20.61 -2.37
C GLN A 98 -26.96 -19.16 -2.84
N THR A 99 -26.89 -18.20 -1.91
CA THR A 99 -26.84 -16.78 -2.24
C THR A 99 -25.60 -16.46 -3.07
N ALA A 100 -24.42 -16.95 -2.66
CA ALA A 100 -23.17 -16.75 -3.38
C ALA A 100 -23.25 -17.21 -4.84
N ARG A 101 -23.88 -18.38 -5.08
CA ARG A 101 -24.10 -18.90 -6.44
C ARG A 101 -25.09 -18.04 -7.23
N LEU A 102 -26.18 -17.60 -6.60
CA LEU A 102 -27.21 -16.79 -7.25
C LEU A 102 -26.71 -15.43 -7.70
N ILE A 103 -25.87 -14.77 -6.91
CA ILE A 103 -25.32 -13.45 -7.22
C ILE A 103 -23.95 -13.52 -7.91
N GLU A 104 -23.51 -14.73 -8.29
CA GLU A 104 -22.19 -15.00 -8.85
C GLU A 104 -21.03 -14.41 -8.04
N PHE A 105 -21.09 -14.47 -6.71
CA PHE A 105 -20.03 -13.96 -5.84
C PHE A 105 -19.05 -15.05 -5.41
N PRO A 106 -17.72 -14.88 -5.55
CA PRO A 106 -16.73 -15.86 -5.12
C PRO A 106 -16.75 -16.08 -3.61
N LEU A 107 -17.06 -17.32 -3.21
CA LEU A 107 -16.93 -17.81 -1.85
C LEU A 107 -15.81 -18.84 -1.81
N ILE A 108 -14.77 -18.54 -1.04
CA ILE A 108 -13.59 -19.37 -0.85
C ILE A 108 -13.59 -19.91 0.58
N THR A 109 -13.07 -21.11 0.78
CA THR A 109 -12.95 -21.70 2.11
C THR A 109 -11.59 -22.33 2.36
N PHE A 110 -11.16 -22.30 3.61
CA PHE A 110 -10.00 -23.05 4.11
C PHE A 110 -10.48 -24.09 5.12
N ALA A 111 -10.19 -25.37 4.86
CA ALA A 111 -10.60 -26.48 5.74
C ALA A 111 -9.73 -26.61 7.01
N HIS A 112 -8.63 -25.86 7.08
CA HIS A 112 -7.66 -25.87 8.16
C HIS A 112 -7.31 -24.45 8.57
N GLU A 113 -6.73 -24.32 9.76
CA GLU A 113 -6.33 -23.02 10.30
C GLU A 113 -5.27 -22.42 9.40
N VAL A 114 -5.52 -21.19 8.96
CA VAL A 114 -4.60 -20.44 8.10
C VAL A 114 -4.18 -19.16 8.81
N ARG A 115 -2.88 -18.88 8.75
CA ARG A 115 -2.37 -17.62 9.29
C ARG A 115 -2.75 -16.51 8.33
N PHE A 116 -3.82 -15.78 8.60
CA PHE A 116 -4.24 -14.63 7.78
C PHE A 116 -3.12 -13.59 7.57
N ALA A 117 -2.18 -13.47 8.51
CA ALA A 117 -0.97 -12.68 8.34
C ALA A 117 -0.09 -13.14 7.15
N ASP A 118 -0.04 -14.44 6.86
CA ASP A 118 0.73 -14.99 5.74
C ASP A 118 -0.02 -14.81 4.42
N LEU A 119 -1.35 -14.98 4.41
CA LEU A 119 -2.20 -14.71 3.25
C LEU A 119 -2.14 -13.23 2.85
N THR A 120 -2.37 -12.33 3.79
CA THR A 120 -2.35 -10.88 3.56
C THR A 120 -0.97 -10.43 3.11
N ARG A 121 0.12 -10.92 3.72
CA ARG A 121 1.49 -10.61 3.29
C ARG A 121 1.73 -11.04 1.83
N ALA A 122 1.46 -12.30 1.50
CA ALA A 122 1.71 -12.82 0.16
C ALA A 122 0.86 -12.10 -0.90
N ALA A 123 -0.40 -11.78 -0.58
CA ALA A 123 -1.27 -11.05 -1.50
C ALA A 123 -0.80 -9.61 -1.70
N HIS A 124 -0.48 -8.88 -0.62
CA HIS A 124 0.02 -7.51 -0.73
C HIS A 124 1.37 -7.45 -1.46
N GLU A 125 2.29 -8.39 -1.21
CA GLU A 125 3.52 -8.51 -1.99
C GLU A 125 3.24 -8.69 -3.48
N ARG A 126 2.22 -9.47 -3.86
CA ARG A 126 1.84 -9.68 -5.27
C ARG A 126 1.14 -8.47 -5.89
N ILE A 127 0.34 -7.74 -5.11
CA ILE A 127 -0.35 -6.51 -5.51
C ILE A 127 0.67 -5.36 -5.71
N LEU A 128 1.55 -5.17 -4.71
CA LEU A 128 2.54 -4.11 -4.66
C LEU A 128 3.75 -4.40 -5.55
N GLY A 129 4.19 -5.65 -5.62
CA GLY A 129 5.31 -6.08 -6.45
C GLY A 129 5.11 -5.85 -7.95
N ARG A 130 3.85 -5.66 -8.40
CA ARG A 130 3.54 -5.22 -9.78
C ARG A 130 3.30 -3.72 -9.90
N ARG A 131 3.01 -3.01 -8.81
CA ARG A 131 2.97 -1.52 -8.77
C ARG A 131 4.37 -0.89 -8.67
N GLY A 132 5.41 -1.68 -8.38
CA GLY A 132 6.80 -1.22 -8.27
C GLY A 132 7.74 -1.66 -9.40
N ALA A 133 7.25 -2.10 -10.56
CA ALA A 133 8.10 -2.60 -11.64
C ALA A 133 8.14 -1.65 -12.86
N ASP A 134 8.54 -0.41 -12.63
CA ASP A 134 9.59 0.14 -13.49
C ASP A 134 10.92 -0.31 -12.86
N PRO A 135 11.74 -1.14 -13.53
CA PRO A 135 13.08 -1.48 -13.06
C PRO A 135 13.95 -0.25 -12.70
N GLY A 136 13.55 0.95 -13.13
CA GLY A 136 14.15 2.23 -12.76
C GLY A 136 13.70 2.85 -11.42
N ASP A 137 12.58 2.43 -10.80
CA ASP A 137 12.03 3.07 -9.58
C ASP A 137 12.17 2.21 -8.31
N GLY A 138 13.38 1.72 -8.06
CA GLY A 138 13.71 1.04 -6.80
C GLY A 138 13.55 1.93 -5.56
N LEU A 139 13.59 3.27 -5.73
CA LEU A 139 13.42 4.21 -4.64
C LEU A 139 11.95 4.28 -4.17
N GLY A 140 10.99 4.29 -5.08
CA GLY A 140 9.56 4.25 -4.77
C GLY A 140 9.17 3.05 -3.92
N ALA A 141 9.71 1.87 -4.22
CA ALA A 141 9.48 0.64 -3.45
C ALA A 141 10.01 0.75 -2.01
N VAL A 142 11.21 1.32 -1.82
CA VAL A 142 11.79 1.54 -0.47
C VAL A 142 10.95 2.54 0.33
N VAL A 143 10.54 3.64 -0.31
CA VAL A 143 9.69 4.67 0.30
C VAL A 143 8.37 4.07 0.76
N LEU A 144 7.71 3.29 -0.09
CA LEU A 144 6.45 2.63 0.23
C LEU A 144 6.60 1.66 1.41
N ALA A 145 7.62 0.78 1.38
CA ALA A 145 7.87 -0.17 2.47
C ALA A 145 8.10 0.52 3.82
N LEU A 146 8.75 1.69 3.82
CA LEU A 146 8.95 2.49 5.04
C LEU A 146 7.64 3.10 5.55
N HIS A 147 6.72 3.49 4.66
CA HIS A 147 5.38 3.94 5.05
C HIS A 147 4.54 2.79 5.63
N GLU A 148 4.48 1.65 4.93
CA GLU A 148 3.65 0.50 5.34
C GLU A 148 4.11 -0.12 6.66
N THR A 149 5.42 -0.11 6.93
CA THR A 149 5.97 -0.61 8.20
C THR A 149 5.95 0.43 9.32
N GLY A 150 5.42 1.64 9.09
CA GLY A 150 5.38 2.72 10.08
C GLY A 150 6.76 3.29 10.46
N ARG A 151 7.79 3.03 9.65
CA ARG A 151 9.19 3.43 9.90
C ARG A 151 9.57 4.76 9.25
N ALA A 152 8.74 5.29 8.36
CA ALA A 152 9.01 6.50 7.59
C ALA A 152 9.44 7.69 8.47
N GLU A 153 8.66 8.02 9.50
CA GLU A 153 8.94 9.21 10.32
C GLU A 153 10.20 9.06 11.16
N ALA A 154 10.43 7.88 11.76
CA ALA A 154 11.65 7.59 12.50
C ALA A 154 12.90 7.68 11.60
N PHE A 155 12.81 7.18 10.37
CA PHE A 155 13.89 7.28 9.39
C PHE A 155 14.15 8.75 9.00
N ARG A 156 13.11 9.52 8.69
CA ARG A 156 13.24 10.96 8.36
C ARG A 156 13.86 11.75 9.50
N ALA A 157 13.39 11.54 10.73
CA ALA A 157 13.92 12.21 11.91
C ALA A 157 15.42 11.89 12.11
N ALA A 158 15.83 10.63 11.90
CA ALA A 158 17.22 10.22 12.01
C ALA A 158 18.13 10.86 10.92
N GLN A 159 17.61 11.06 9.70
CA GLN A 159 18.42 11.59 8.59
C GLN A 159 18.38 13.12 8.48
N LEU A 160 17.22 13.75 8.68
CA LEU A 160 16.97 15.17 8.41
C LEU A 160 16.60 15.97 9.67
N GLY A 161 16.58 15.36 10.86
CA GLY A 161 16.12 15.97 12.11
C GLY A 161 16.64 17.40 12.36
N PRO A 162 17.95 17.67 12.28
CA PRO A 162 18.50 19.01 12.46
C PRO A 162 17.93 20.05 11.48
N LEU A 163 17.68 19.68 10.22
CA LEU A 163 17.06 20.56 9.22
C LEU A 163 15.57 20.75 9.45
N LEU A 164 14.86 19.70 9.88
CA LEU A 164 13.41 19.77 10.12
C LEU A 164 13.06 20.69 11.28
N SER A 165 13.97 20.85 12.25
CA SER A 165 13.87 21.77 13.39
C SER A 165 14.07 23.24 13.04
N LEU A 166 14.50 23.58 11.82
CA LEU A 166 14.70 24.97 11.41
C LEU A 166 13.37 25.71 11.18
N PRO A 167 13.37 27.06 11.27
CA PRO A 167 12.22 27.87 10.87
C PRO A 167 11.83 27.63 9.41
N ALA A 168 10.55 27.80 9.08
CA ALA A 168 9.97 27.38 7.80
C ALA A 168 10.74 27.86 6.56
N ARG A 169 11.16 29.14 6.54
CA ARG A 169 11.88 29.74 5.39
C ARG A 169 13.30 29.15 5.20
N PRO A 170 14.20 29.17 6.20
CA PRO A 170 15.49 28.48 6.12
C PRO A 170 15.36 26.99 5.80
N ARG A 171 14.40 26.31 6.43
CA ARG A 171 14.14 24.88 6.22
C ARG A 171 13.82 24.57 4.76
N ALA A 172 12.83 25.25 4.17
CA ALA A 172 12.45 25.04 2.78
C ALA A 172 13.61 25.32 1.81
N THR A 173 14.39 26.37 2.09
CA THR A 173 15.54 26.76 1.28
C THR A 173 16.64 25.70 1.28
N LEU A 174 16.99 25.17 2.46
CA LEU A 174 18.05 24.18 2.61
C LEU A 174 17.63 22.80 2.12
N LEU A 175 16.37 22.40 2.37
CA LEU A 175 15.82 21.15 1.82
C LEU A 175 15.80 21.17 0.29
N GLY A 176 15.33 22.26 -0.33
CA GLY A 176 15.34 22.40 -1.80
C GLY A 176 16.77 22.45 -2.37
N THR A 177 17.73 22.99 -1.63
CA THR A 177 19.14 22.97 -2.05
C THR A 177 19.74 21.57 -1.94
N LEU A 178 19.44 20.83 -0.86
CA LEU A 178 19.90 19.45 -0.66
C LEU A 178 19.34 18.51 -1.74
N ASP A 179 18.05 18.63 -2.03
CA ASP A 179 17.39 17.87 -3.09
C ASP A 179 18.02 18.12 -4.47
N ALA A 180 18.25 19.40 -4.80
CA ALA A 180 18.93 19.77 -6.04
C ALA A 180 20.38 19.25 -6.07
N LEU A 181 21.11 19.29 -4.95
CA LEU A 181 22.47 18.75 -4.87
C LEU A 181 22.50 17.23 -5.13
N ILE A 182 21.62 16.46 -4.50
CA ILE A 182 21.56 15.00 -4.68
C ILE A 182 21.17 14.67 -6.13
N THR A 183 20.11 15.29 -6.65
CA THR A 183 19.63 15.06 -8.02
C THR A 183 20.69 15.38 -9.08
N GLN A 184 21.47 16.45 -8.87
CA GLN A 184 22.51 16.89 -9.81
C GLN A 184 23.89 16.31 -9.50
N ARG A 185 23.99 15.25 -8.68
CA ARG A 185 25.25 14.59 -8.30
C ARG A 185 26.29 15.59 -7.78
N PHE A 186 25.84 16.50 -6.92
CA PHE A 186 26.62 17.57 -6.29
C PHE A 186 27.31 18.53 -7.28
N ASN A 187 26.81 18.65 -8.51
CA ASN A 187 27.29 19.64 -9.46
C ASN A 187 26.79 21.05 -9.10
N VAL A 188 27.58 21.76 -8.30
CA VAL A 188 27.27 23.12 -7.80
C VAL A 188 26.95 24.11 -8.92
N ALA A 189 27.59 24.00 -10.09
CA ALA A 189 27.33 24.91 -11.20
C ALA A 189 25.94 24.69 -11.81
N VAL A 190 25.50 23.43 -11.92
CA VAL A 190 24.16 23.08 -12.41
C VAL A 190 23.10 23.47 -11.37
N VAL A 191 23.35 23.16 -10.09
CA VAL A 191 22.46 23.50 -8.97
C VAL A 191 22.25 25.02 -8.86
N ALA A 192 23.33 25.80 -8.93
CA ALA A 192 23.24 27.27 -8.86
C ALA A 192 22.34 27.84 -9.98
N ARG A 193 22.49 27.32 -11.21
CA ARG A 193 21.63 27.71 -12.34
C ARG A 193 20.17 27.29 -12.12
N GLY A 194 19.94 26.03 -11.72
CA GLY A 194 18.59 25.50 -11.49
C GLY A 194 17.83 26.23 -10.37
N LEU A 195 18.54 26.67 -9.33
CA LEU A 195 17.97 27.45 -8.23
C LEU A 195 17.93 28.97 -8.48
N GLY A 196 18.46 29.46 -9.60
CA GLY A 196 18.52 30.89 -9.91
C GLY A 196 19.41 31.72 -8.96
N VAL A 197 20.44 31.11 -8.38
CA VAL A 197 21.34 31.75 -7.40
C VAL A 197 22.79 31.77 -7.86
N ARG A 198 23.62 32.59 -7.21
CA ARG A 198 25.08 32.57 -7.44
C ARG A 198 25.70 31.32 -6.84
N ARG A 199 26.78 30.81 -7.45
CA ARG A 199 27.53 29.63 -6.95
C ARG A 199 27.93 29.77 -5.49
N GLN A 200 28.34 30.98 -5.07
CA GLN A 200 28.73 31.24 -3.68
C GLN A 200 27.59 31.01 -2.68
N THR A 201 26.35 31.29 -3.08
CA THR A 201 25.18 30.99 -2.25
C THR A 201 24.99 29.49 -2.07
N VAL A 202 25.24 28.68 -3.12
CA VAL A 202 25.18 27.23 -3.02
C VAL A 202 26.31 26.70 -2.12
N TYR A 203 27.53 27.20 -2.25
CA TYR A 203 28.63 26.82 -1.35
C TYR A 203 28.32 27.14 0.11
N TYR A 204 27.80 28.34 0.39
CA TYR A 204 27.39 28.71 1.74
C TYR A 204 26.32 27.75 2.31
N ARG A 205 25.29 27.43 1.52
CA ARG A 205 24.25 26.47 1.93
C ARG A 205 24.80 25.05 2.09
N LEU A 206 25.73 24.62 1.24
CA LEU A 206 26.40 23.32 1.35
C LEU A 206 27.19 23.22 2.65
N GLU A 207 27.90 24.27 3.04
CA GLU A 207 28.60 24.34 4.34
C GLU A 207 27.61 24.27 5.51
N GLN A 208 26.48 24.98 5.43
CA GLN A 208 25.43 24.87 6.44
C GLN A 208 24.86 23.44 6.53
N LEU A 209 24.61 22.79 5.38
CA LEU A 209 24.14 21.41 5.32
C LEU A 209 25.15 20.45 5.93
N ARG A 210 26.45 20.60 5.63
CA ARG A 210 27.52 19.79 6.22
C ARG A 210 27.63 19.99 7.73
N GLY A 211 27.50 21.22 8.21
CA GLY A 211 27.49 21.53 9.64
C GLY A 211 26.33 20.89 10.40
N MET A 212 25.17 20.70 9.75
CA MET A 212 23.98 20.11 10.37
C MET A 212 23.85 18.60 10.19
N LEU A 213 24.26 18.08 9.03
CA LEU A 213 24.03 16.69 8.63
C LEU A 213 25.32 15.84 8.63
N GLY A 214 26.47 16.44 8.89
CA GLY A 214 27.76 15.77 8.84
C GLY A 214 28.29 15.61 7.41
N ASP A 215 29.07 14.56 7.19
CA ASP A 215 29.69 14.26 5.89
C ASP A 215 28.63 13.97 4.82
N LEU A 216 28.66 14.71 3.71
CA LEU A 216 27.76 14.57 2.56
C LEU A 216 28.44 13.92 1.35
N ASP A 217 29.73 13.62 1.42
CA ASP A 217 30.49 13.09 0.29
C ASP A 217 30.38 11.55 0.20
N SER A 218 29.99 10.89 1.31
CA SER A 218 29.72 9.45 1.35
C SER A 218 28.52 9.04 0.46
N PRO A 219 28.68 8.07 -0.46
CA PRO A 219 27.58 7.54 -1.27
C PRO A 219 26.42 6.98 -0.44
N GLN A 220 26.72 6.29 0.67
CA GLN A 220 25.72 5.75 1.58
C GLN A 220 24.95 6.86 2.29
N ARG A 221 25.60 7.97 2.64
CA ARG A 221 24.92 9.13 3.21
C ARG A 221 24.00 9.79 2.18
N GLN A 222 24.49 10.01 0.96
CA GLN A 222 23.71 10.61 -0.12
C GLN A 222 22.46 9.79 -0.42
N LEU A 223 22.57 8.46 -0.49
CA LEU A 223 21.42 7.56 -0.63
C LEU A 223 20.43 7.72 0.53
N SER A 224 20.91 7.68 1.78
CA SER A 224 20.05 7.79 2.98
C SER A 224 19.30 9.12 3.02
N LEU A 225 19.95 10.22 2.65
CA LEU A 225 19.33 11.54 2.56
C LEU A 225 18.33 11.61 1.41
N GLY A 226 18.64 11.01 0.25
CA GLY A 226 17.73 10.90 -0.89
C GLY A 226 16.43 10.18 -0.53
N VAL A 227 16.51 9.05 0.19
CA VAL A 227 15.33 8.34 0.72
C VAL A 227 14.54 9.22 1.68
N ALA A 228 15.20 9.93 2.59
CA ALA A 228 14.53 10.79 3.56
C ALA A 228 13.82 12.00 2.91
N LEU A 229 14.38 12.55 1.83
CA LEU A 229 13.74 13.59 1.01
C LEU A 229 12.55 13.03 0.23
N ALA A 230 12.69 11.86 -0.38
CA ALA A 230 11.59 11.20 -1.10
C ALA A 230 10.38 10.93 -0.20
N LEU A 231 10.61 10.56 1.07
CA LEU A 231 9.55 10.41 2.09
C LEU A 231 8.87 11.76 2.47
N SER A 232 9.44 12.89 2.08
CA SER A 232 8.90 14.23 2.36
C SER A 232 8.04 14.77 1.22
N HIS A 233 8.06 14.11 0.06
CA HIS A 233 7.19 14.41 -1.07
C HIS A 233 6.01 13.44 -1.06
N PRO A 234 4.78 13.89 -1.41
CA PRO A 234 3.71 12.95 -1.69
C PRO A 234 4.16 12.03 -2.82
N THR A 235 4.01 10.72 -2.63
CA THR A 235 4.36 9.72 -3.63
C THR A 235 3.66 10.09 -4.94
N PRO A 236 4.36 10.19 -6.08
CA PRO A 236 3.71 10.46 -7.36
C PRO A 236 2.82 9.26 -7.70
N GLY A 237 1.54 9.36 -7.36
CA GLY A 237 0.58 8.27 -7.42
C GLY A 237 -0.73 8.50 -6.67
N SER A 238 -0.85 9.56 -5.86
CA SER A 238 -2.05 9.86 -5.07
C SER A 238 -2.64 11.27 -5.30
N GLY A 239 -2.43 11.86 -6.49
CA GLY A 239 -2.99 13.18 -6.82
C GLY A 239 -3.42 13.35 -8.28
N GLY A 240 -4.73 13.25 -8.53
CA GLY A 240 -5.43 14.09 -9.51
C GLY A 240 -5.76 13.50 -10.89
N ASP A 241 -6.77 12.64 -10.97
CA ASP A 241 -7.78 12.82 -12.03
C ASP A 241 -8.74 13.90 -11.52
N GLN A 242 -8.52 15.13 -11.97
CA GLN A 242 -9.41 16.25 -11.74
C GLN A 242 -9.85 16.72 -13.13
N PRO A 243 -11.14 16.63 -13.48
CA PRO A 243 -11.59 16.95 -14.82
C PRO A 243 -11.32 18.44 -15.07
N ARG A 244 -10.67 18.74 -16.21
CA ARG A 244 -10.53 20.11 -16.71
C ARG A 244 -11.93 20.70 -16.88
N PRO A 245 -12.20 21.94 -16.43
CA PRO A 245 -13.41 22.62 -16.84
C PRO A 245 -13.34 22.86 -18.34
N GLU A 246 -14.34 22.39 -19.06
CA GLU A 246 -14.56 22.70 -20.47
C GLU A 246 -14.81 24.22 -20.62
N GLU A 247 -14.26 24.76 -21.71
CA GLU A 247 -14.35 26.16 -22.12
C GLU A 247 -15.77 26.65 -22.39
#